data_AF-A0A7H1VJ54-F1
#
_entry.id   AF-A0A7H1VJ54-F1
#
_cell.length_a   1.000
_cell.length_b   1.000
_cell.length_c   1.000
_cell.angle_alpha   90.00
_cell.angle_beta   90.00
_cell.angle_gamma   90.00
#
_symmetry.space_group_name_H-M   'P 1'
#
loop_
_entity.id
_entity.type
_entity.pdbx_description
1 polymer ?
#
loop_
_entity_poly.entity_id
_entity_poly.type
_entity_poly.pdbx_seq_one_letter_code
_entity_poly.pdbx_strand_id
1 'polypeptide(L)'
;MPCVAEFGIIEEFDKDKDYSSEYEPQKYNCVAIDDDILDDWWEELTLIKTYFHCYSRLEYGLARWGVTLIPPESLEAFYNIVSKYEKTKTSEELTNLKILLRKAISENKYVIHYGV
;
A
#
# COMPACT_ATOMS: atom_id res chain seq x y z
N MET A 1 12.91 -15.48 8.18
CA MET A 1 11.56 -14.93 8.44
C MET A 1 11.17 -14.25 7.14
N PRO A 2 10.05 -14.61 6.51
CA PRO A 2 9.67 -13.97 5.25
C PRO A 2 9.50 -12.47 5.48
N CYS A 3 10.09 -11.67 4.60
CA CYS A 3 9.96 -10.22 4.56
C CYS A 3 8.55 -9.92 4.02
N VAL A 4 7.70 -9.26 4.80
CA VAL A 4 6.31 -9.00 4.39
C VAL A 4 6.04 -7.51 4.25
N ALA A 5 5.39 -7.15 3.16
CA ALA A 5 4.85 -5.82 2.93
C ALA A 5 3.40 -5.79 3.43
N GLU A 6 3.08 -4.83 4.30
CA GLU A 6 1.73 -4.73 4.88
C GLU A 6 0.98 -3.52 4.31
N PHE A 7 -0.35 -3.65 4.19
CA PHE A 7 -1.23 -2.63 3.64
C PHE A 7 -2.51 -2.52 4.47
N GLY A 8 -2.88 -1.31 4.88
CA GLY A 8 -4.04 -1.03 5.72
C GLY A 8 -4.83 0.19 5.24
N ILE A 9 -6.09 0.31 5.65
CA ILE A 9 -6.89 1.50 5.34
C ILE A 9 -6.78 2.50 6.49
N ILE A 10 -6.53 3.76 6.15
CA ILE A 10 -6.59 4.86 7.12
C ILE A 10 -8.03 5.35 7.20
N GLU A 11 -8.70 5.05 8.30
CA GLU A 11 -10.11 5.44 8.53
C GLU A 11 -10.29 6.96 8.58
N GLU A 12 -9.43 7.65 9.33
CA GLU A 12 -9.42 9.11 9.45
C GLU A 12 -8.02 9.63 9.09
N PHE A 13 -7.92 10.23 7.90
CA PHE A 13 -6.65 10.75 7.39
C PHE A 13 -6.34 12.13 7.98
N ASP A 14 -5.14 12.28 8.53
CA ASP A 14 -4.61 13.53 9.09
C ASP A 14 -3.39 13.96 8.30
N LYS A 15 -3.45 15.16 7.70
CA LYS A 15 -2.38 15.71 6.86
C LYS A 15 -1.16 16.16 7.65
N ASP A 16 -1.33 16.49 8.92
CA ASP A 16 -0.28 17.02 9.77
C ASP A 16 0.41 15.92 10.60
N LYS A 17 -0.12 14.69 10.54
CA LYS A 17 0.43 13.52 11.23
C LYS A 17 1.65 12.95 10.50
N ASP A 18 2.68 12.62 11.28
CA ASP A 18 3.74 11.69 10.87
C ASP A 18 3.29 10.25 11.14
N TYR A 19 3.07 9.47 10.08
CA TYR A 19 2.65 8.08 10.17
C TYR A 19 3.82 7.11 10.36
N SER A 20 5.06 7.59 10.33
CA SER A 20 6.26 6.78 10.56
C SER A 20 6.76 6.78 11.99
N SER A 21 6.17 7.59 12.88
CA SER A 21 6.54 7.64 14.29
C SER A 21 6.28 6.33 15.02
N GLU A 22 5.25 5.58 14.60
CA GLU A 22 4.81 4.35 15.25
C GLU A 22 4.41 3.30 14.19
N TYR A 23 4.79 2.06 14.44
CA TYR A 23 4.37 0.90 13.66
C TYR A 23 3.13 0.28 14.33
N GLU A 24 1.95 0.52 13.75
CA GLU A 24 0.65 0.12 14.30
C GLU A 24 -0.20 -0.67 13.26
N PRO A 25 0.28 -1.78 12.67
CA PRO A 25 -0.42 -2.46 11.58
C PRO A 25 -1.81 -2.99 11.99
N GLN A 26 -2.00 -3.36 13.26
CA GLN A 26 -3.29 -3.83 13.77
C GLN A 26 -4.37 -2.72 13.75
N LYS A 27 -3.96 -1.46 13.91
CA LYS A 27 -4.88 -0.30 13.91
C LYS A 27 -5.56 -0.10 12.56
N TYR A 28 -4.83 -0.40 11.48
CA TYR A 28 -5.30 -0.22 10.11
C TYR A 28 -5.86 -1.50 9.50
N ASN A 29 -5.99 -2.57 10.31
CA ASN A 29 -6.38 -3.92 9.87
C ASN A 29 -5.57 -4.39 8.65
N CYS A 30 -4.24 -4.28 8.75
CA CYS A 30 -3.37 -4.54 7.61
C CYS A 30 -3.49 -5.98 7.09
N VAL A 31 -3.41 -6.12 5.77
CA VAL A 31 -3.14 -7.38 5.08
C VAL A 31 -1.67 -7.41 4.67
N ALA A 32 -1.06 -8.59 4.72
CA ALA A 32 0.34 -8.78 4.37
C ALA A 32 0.46 -9.51 3.03
N ILE A 33 1.48 -9.17 2.25
CA ILE A 33 1.95 -9.94 1.10
C ILE A 33 3.46 -10.19 1.24
N ASP A 34 3.98 -11.22 0.55
CA ASP A 34 5.43 -11.40 0.41
C ASP A 34 6.07 -10.18 -0.30
N ASP A 35 7.09 -9.56 0.32
CA ASP A 35 7.78 -8.37 -0.23
C ASP A 35 8.48 -8.68 -1.56
N ASP A 36 8.91 -9.92 -1.78
CA ASP A 36 9.55 -10.34 -3.04
C ASP A 36 8.60 -10.18 -4.24
N ILE A 37 7.28 -10.15 -4.01
CA ILE A 37 6.28 -9.88 -5.05
C ILE A 37 6.41 -8.43 -5.58
N LEU A 38 6.84 -7.49 -4.74
CA LEU A 38 6.97 -6.09 -5.15
C LEU A 38 8.07 -5.88 -6.20
N ASP A 39 9.06 -6.76 -6.27
CA ASP A 39 10.12 -6.71 -7.28
C ASP A 39 9.55 -6.90 -8.69
N ASP A 40 8.58 -7.83 -8.84
CA ASP A 40 7.88 -8.08 -10.11
C ASP A 40 7.09 -6.83 -10.57
N TRP A 41 6.69 -5.96 -9.63
CA TRP A 41 5.81 -4.81 -9.87
C TRP A 41 6.55 -3.48 -9.95
N TRP A 42 7.85 -3.47 -9.63
CA TRP A 42 8.59 -2.25 -9.28
C TRP A 42 8.56 -1.17 -10.36
N GLU A 43 8.71 -1.56 -11.63
CA GLU A 43 8.68 -0.63 -12.76
C GLU A 43 7.37 0.17 -12.83
N GLU A 44 6.23 -0.48 -12.55
CA GLU A 44 4.92 0.18 -12.57
C GLU A 44 4.64 0.93 -11.26
N LEU A 45 5.09 0.39 -10.11
CA LEU A 45 4.93 1.04 -8.82
C LEU A 45 5.62 2.40 -8.78
N THR A 46 6.84 2.53 -9.31
CA THR A 46 7.58 3.81 -9.32
C THR A 46 6.89 4.94 -10.10
N LEU A 47 5.80 4.65 -10.82
CA LEU A 47 5.00 5.64 -11.55
C LEU A 47 3.80 6.16 -10.73
N ILE A 48 3.42 5.47 -9.64
CA ILE A 48 2.24 5.86 -8.84
C ILE A 48 2.64 6.94 -7.83
N LYS A 49 1.86 8.01 -7.77
CA LYS A 49 2.07 9.11 -6.82
C LYS A 49 1.76 8.65 -5.39
N THR A 50 2.68 8.86 -4.46
CA THR A 50 2.52 8.49 -3.04
C THR A 50 3.13 9.54 -2.12
N TYR A 51 3.09 9.30 -0.82
CA TYR A 51 3.77 10.15 0.17
C TYR A 51 4.51 9.29 1.17
N PHE A 52 5.78 9.59 1.44
CA PHE A 52 6.57 8.81 2.40
C PHE A 52 6.50 9.45 3.78
N HIS A 53 6.18 8.65 4.80
CA HIS A 53 6.09 9.01 6.22
C HIS A 53 4.96 10.00 6.57
N CYS A 54 4.81 11.11 5.83
CA CYS A 54 3.80 12.13 6.08
C CYS A 54 3.34 12.80 4.77
N TYR A 55 2.20 13.48 4.80
CA TYR A 55 1.56 14.06 3.60
C TYR A 55 2.38 15.15 2.91
N SER A 56 3.30 15.81 3.62
CA SER A 56 4.14 16.86 3.03
C SER A 56 5.29 16.32 2.17
N ARG A 57 5.59 15.02 2.27
CA ARG A 57 6.69 14.35 1.55
C ARG A 57 6.16 13.56 0.36
N LEU A 58 5.80 14.31 -0.68
CA LEU A 58 5.39 13.74 -1.97
C LEU A 58 6.52 12.91 -2.58
N GLU A 59 6.22 11.67 -2.93
CA GLU A 59 7.12 10.72 -3.56
C GLU A 59 6.36 9.86 -4.59
N TYR A 60 7.03 8.83 -5.13
CA TYR A 60 6.42 7.85 -6.01
C TYR A 60 6.79 6.43 -5.60
N GLY A 61 5.90 5.47 -5.89
CA GLY A 61 6.08 4.07 -5.53
C GLY A 61 5.93 3.80 -4.04
N LEU A 62 6.56 2.71 -3.59
CA LEU A 62 6.48 2.22 -2.22
C LEU A 62 7.86 2.29 -1.55
N ALA A 63 7.90 2.81 -0.32
CA ALA A 63 9.10 2.80 0.51
C ALA A 63 9.38 1.38 1.00
N ARG A 64 10.41 0.73 0.45
CA ARG A 64 10.83 -0.64 0.86
C ARG A 64 11.31 -0.72 2.31
N TRP A 65 11.79 0.40 2.86
CA TRP A 65 12.15 0.56 4.27
C TRP A 65 11.49 1.82 4.84
N GLY A 66 10.23 1.71 5.25
CA GLY A 66 9.49 2.84 5.83
C GLY A 66 7.98 2.78 5.66
N VAL A 67 7.35 3.94 5.74
CA VAL A 67 5.88 4.08 5.62
C VAL A 67 5.54 4.82 4.35
N THR A 68 4.58 4.30 3.60
CA THR A 68 4.01 4.97 2.44
C THR A 68 2.52 5.23 2.64
N LEU A 69 2.07 6.41 2.26
CA LEU A 69 0.67 6.79 2.19
C LEU A 69 0.28 6.83 0.71
N ILE A 70 -0.62 5.94 0.33
CA ILE A 70 -1.14 5.82 -1.03
C ILE A 70 -2.46 6.58 -1.06
N PRO A 71 -2.54 7.70 -1.80
CA PRO A 71 -3.72 8.53 -1.82
C PRO A 71 -4.82 7.92 -2.71
N PRO A 72 -6.10 8.27 -2.50
CA PRO A 72 -7.22 7.72 -3.26
C PRO A 72 -7.05 7.80 -4.78
N GLU A 73 -6.48 8.90 -5.29
CA GLU A 73 -6.25 9.09 -6.73
C GLU A 73 -5.28 8.07 -7.34
N SER A 74 -4.40 7.46 -6.54
CA SER A 74 -3.40 6.49 -6.98
C SER A 74 -3.85 5.04 -6.82
N LEU A 75 -4.96 4.78 -6.10
CA LEU A 75 -5.38 3.42 -5.77
C LEU A 75 -5.87 2.64 -6.98
N GLU A 76 -6.50 3.26 -7.97
CA GLU A 76 -6.93 2.52 -9.18
C GLU A 76 -5.71 2.06 -9.99
N ALA A 77 -4.65 2.88 -10.08
CA ALA A 77 -3.39 2.49 -10.70
C ALA A 77 -2.76 1.31 -9.95
N PHE A 78 -2.70 1.39 -8.62
CA PHE A 78 -2.15 0.29 -7.81
C PHE A 78 -2.98 -0.99 -7.93
N TYR A 79 -4.31 -0.90 -7.90
CA TYR A 79 -5.21 -2.04 -8.09
C TYR A 79 -4.98 -2.73 -9.44
N ASN A 80 -4.75 -1.96 -10.51
CA ASN A 80 -4.49 -2.49 -11.84
C ASN A 80 -3.17 -3.28 -11.89
N ILE A 81 -2.13 -2.79 -11.21
CA ILE A 81 -0.87 -3.51 -11.04
C ILE A 81 -1.14 -4.85 -10.36
N VAL A 82 -1.74 -4.86 -9.17
CA VAL A 82 -2.02 -6.11 -8.43
C VAL A 82 -2.85 -7.10 -9.27
N SER A 83 -3.86 -6.60 -9.98
CA SER A 83 -4.75 -7.42 -10.82
C SER A 83 -4.08 -8.01 -12.06
N LYS A 84 -3.01 -7.38 -12.57
CA LYS A 84 -2.23 -7.91 -13.70
C LYS A 84 -1.46 -9.16 -13.29
N TYR A 85 -0.85 -9.15 -12.12
CA TYR A 85 0.02 -10.23 -11.64
C TYR A 85 -0.73 -11.36 -10.92
N GLU A 86 -1.86 -11.09 -10.26
CA GLU A 86 -2.72 -12.13 -9.66
C GLU A 86 -3.19 -13.19 -10.69
N LYS A 87 -3.40 -12.78 -11.95
CA LYS A 87 -3.74 -13.71 -13.05
C LYS A 87 -2.62 -14.72 -13.35
N THR A 88 -1.38 -14.41 -12.95
CA THR A 88 -0.19 -15.23 -13.20
C THR A 88 0.22 -16.04 -11.96
N LYS A 89 -0.07 -15.52 -10.76
CA LYS A 89 0.20 -16.14 -9.46
C LYS A 89 -1.00 -15.85 -8.55
N THR A 90 -2.00 -16.72 -8.53
CA THR A 90 -3.15 -16.55 -7.62
C THR A 90 -2.75 -16.99 -6.22
N SER A 91 -2.69 -16.05 -5.28
CA SER A 91 -2.52 -16.32 -3.85
C SER A 91 -3.57 -15.58 -3.02
N GLU A 92 -3.85 -16.11 -1.84
CA GLU A 92 -4.83 -15.54 -0.90
C GLU A 92 -4.45 -14.10 -0.49
N GLU A 93 -3.15 -13.83 -0.33
CA GLU A 93 -2.61 -12.52 0.02
C GLU A 93 -2.96 -11.44 -1.03
N LEU A 94 -2.86 -11.75 -2.33
CA LEU A 94 -3.19 -10.83 -3.43
C LEU A 94 -4.69 -10.60 -3.54
N THR A 95 -5.48 -11.64 -3.25
CA THR A 95 -6.94 -11.52 -3.19
C THR A 95 -7.34 -10.57 -2.06
N ASN A 96 -6.75 -10.73 -0.87
CA ASN A 96 -7.00 -9.88 0.28
C ASN A 96 -6.57 -8.43 0.02
N LEU A 97 -5.40 -8.21 -0.58
CA LEU A 97 -4.95 -6.88 -0.99
C LEU A 97 -5.92 -6.22 -1.97
N LYS A 98 -6.42 -6.94 -2.97
CA LYS A 98 -7.40 -6.40 -3.93
C LYS A 98 -8.73 -6.02 -3.27
N ILE A 99 -9.22 -6.83 -2.33
CA ILE A 99 -10.43 -6.53 -1.56
C ILE A 99 -10.22 -5.24 -0.77
N LEU A 100 -9.08 -5.10 -0.10
CA LEU A 100 -8.72 -3.91 0.65
C LEU A 100 -8.67 -2.67 -0.25
N LEU A 101 -7.97 -2.76 -1.40
CA LEU A 101 -7.87 -1.65 -2.35
C LEU A 101 -9.24 -1.26 -2.91
N ARG A 102 -10.09 -2.22 -3.28
CA ARG A 102 -11.45 -1.92 -3.77
C ARG A 102 -12.30 -1.22 -2.73
N LYS A 103 -12.21 -1.64 -1.47
CA LYS A 103 -12.88 -0.96 -0.37
C LYS A 103 -12.37 0.48 -0.25
N ALA A 104 -11.06 0.68 -0.18
CA ALA A 104 -10.46 2.01 -0.07
C ALA A 104 -10.82 2.94 -1.24
N ILE A 105 -10.85 2.42 -2.48
CA ILE A 105 -11.33 3.14 -3.67
C ILE A 105 -12.80 3.55 -3.49
N SER A 106 -13.68 2.61 -3.12
CA SER A 106 -15.11 2.90 -2.97
C SER A 106 -15.44 3.90 -1.87
N GLU A 107 -14.61 3.93 -0.82
CA GLU A 107 -14.75 4.84 0.32
C GLU A 107 -13.90 6.12 0.18
N ASN A 108 -13.15 6.27 -0.92
CA ASN A 108 -12.22 7.37 -1.18
C ASN A 108 -11.23 7.61 -0.01
N LYS A 109 -10.65 6.53 0.50
CA LYS A 109 -9.74 6.54 1.67
C LYS A 109 -8.28 6.36 1.28
N TYR A 110 -7.39 6.83 2.14
CA TYR A 110 -5.95 6.56 2.01
C TYR A 110 -5.63 5.14 2.44
N VAL A 111 -4.62 4.56 1.81
CA VAL A 111 -4.02 3.28 2.23
C VAL A 111 -2.64 3.56 2.79
N ILE A 112 -2.34 2.98 3.95
CA ILE A 112 -1.00 2.96 4.52
C ILE A 112 -0.29 1.68 4.10
N HIS A 113 0.98 1.79 3.76
CA HIS A 113 1.87 0.66 3.50
C HIS A 113 3.07 0.72 4.45
N TYR A 114 3.40 -0.42 5.04
CA TYR A 114 4.62 -0.62 5.81
C TYR A 114 5.58 -1.51 5.01
N GLY A 115 6.74 -0.94 4.67
CA GLY A 115 7.88 -1.68 4.14
C GLY A 115 8.61 -2.45 5.25
N VAL A 116 9.52 -3.32 4.82
CA VAL A 116 10.27 -4.26 5.68
C VAL A 116 11.40 -3.57 6.43
#